data_AF-A0A538BMW1-F1
#
_entry.id   AF-A0A538BMW1-F1
#
_cell.length_a   1.000
_cell.length_b   1.000
_cell.length_c   1.000
_cell.angle_alpha   90.00
_cell.angle_beta   90.00
_cell.angle_gamma   90.00
#
_symmetry.space_group_name_H-M   'P 1'
#
loop_
_entity.id
_entity.type
_entity.pdbx_description
1 polymer ?
#
loop_
_entity_poly.entity_id
_entity_poly.type
_entity_poly.pdbx_seq_one_letter_code
_entity_poly.pdbx_strand_id
1 'polypeptide(L)'
;MSIRVAFASVVVAGLVLLAVTLTDLSFERAALLAPVLVVGVAAIAGLFVLWGRVGYQHFRESRHPRVIVGAAVVIVLVALVLTMLGVKLPRE
;
A
#
# COMPACT_ATOMS: atom_id res chain seq x y z
N MET A 1 16.68 -21.73 -7.11
CA MET A 1 16.37 -20.29 -6.97
C MET A 1 15.44 -20.13 -5.78
N SER A 2 15.84 -19.37 -4.76
CA SER A 2 15.13 -19.36 -3.47
C SER A 2 13.77 -18.67 -3.62
N ILE A 3 12.68 -19.29 -3.17
CA ILE A 3 11.28 -18.81 -3.31
C ILE A 3 11.11 -17.34 -2.87
N ARG A 4 11.92 -16.92 -1.89
CA ARG A 4 11.98 -15.54 -1.38
C ARG A 4 12.46 -14.54 -2.43
N VAL A 5 13.43 -14.92 -3.26
CA VAL A 5 13.99 -14.09 -4.32
C VAL A 5 12.96 -13.92 -5.44
N ALA A 6 12.27 -15.00 -5.82
CA ALA A 6 11.21 -14.96 -6.82
C ALA A 6 10.05 -14.05 -6.39
N PHE A 7 9.61 -14.17 -5.14
CA PHE A 7 8.56 -13.32 -4.58
C PHE A 7 9.01 -11.84 -4.51
N ALA A 8 10.24 -11.58 -4.05
CA ALA A 8 10.80 -10.24 -4.01
C ALA A 8 10.86 -9.60 -5.41
N SER A 9 11.28 -10.35 -6.43
CA SER A 9 11.33 -9.84 -7.80
C SER A 9 9.95 -9.54 -8.39
N VAL A 10 8.92 -10.32 -8.05
CA VAL A 10 7.53 -10.06 -8.48
C VAL A 10 6.99 -8.80 -7.83
N VAL A 11 7.25 -8.61 -6.53
CA VAL A 11 6.83 -7.40 -5.80
C VAL A 11 7.50 -6.15 -6.36
N VAL A 12 8.80 -6.21 -6.63
CA VAL A 12 9.55 -5.09 -7.23
C VAL A 12 9.03 -4.78 -8.63
N ALA A 13 8.79 -5.80 -9.48
CA ALA A 13 8.24 -5.61 -10.82
C ALA A 13 6.83 -4.98 -10.77
N GLY A 14 5.99 -5.40 -9.83
CA GLY A 14 4.67 -4.83 -9.60
C GLY A 14 4.71 -3.36 -9.18
N LEU A 15 5.64 -3.00 -8.29
CA LEU A 15 5.83 -1.60 -7.84
C LEU A 15 6.29 -0.69 -8.98
N VAL A 16 7.17 -1.17 -9.86
CA VAL A 16 7.63 -0.42 -11.05
C VAL A 16 6.47 -0.20 -12.03
N LEU A 17 5.68 -1.25 -12.31
CA LEU A 17 4.49 -1.15 -13.15
C LEU A 17 3.46 -0.17 -12.57
N LEU A 18 3.19 -0.26 -11.25
CA LEU A 18 2.28 0.63 -10.55
C LEU A 18 2.73 2.09 -10.66
N ALA A 19 4.02 2.37 -10.43
CA ALA A 19 4.57 3.71 -10.54
C ALA A 19 4.39 4.28 -11.95
N VAL A 20 4.70 3.50 -13.00
CA VAL A 20 4.53 3.91 -14.39
C VAL A 20 3.06 4.18 -14.73
N THR A 21 2.13 3.33 -14.27
CA THR A 21 0.70 3.49 -14.54
C THR A 21 0.05 4.64 -13.77
N LEU A 22 0.47 4.89 -12.53
CA LEU A 22 -0.10 5.95 -11.69
C LEU A 22 0.33 7.35 -12.10
N THR A 23 1.45 7.48 -12.80
CA THR A 23 2.01 8.80 -13.08
C THR A 23 1.46 9.45 -14.35
N ASP A 24 0.88 8.72 -15.31
CA ASP A 24 0.16 9.24 -16.50
C ASP A 24 0.78 10.50 -17.16
N LEU A 25 2.12 10.64 -17.07
CA LEU A 25 2.86 11.84 -17.42
C LEU A 25 3.40 11.69 -18.85
N SER A 26 3.32 12.75 -19.67
CA SER A 26 4.07 12.78 -20.92
C SER A 26 5.56 12.53 -20.61
N PHE A 27 6.21 11.69 -21.42
CA PHE A 27 7.59 11.22 -21.19
C PHE A 27 8.57 12.36 -20.85
N GLU A 28 8.35 13.54 -21.42
CA GLU A 28 9.17 14.73 -21.22
C GLU A 28 9.08 15.29 -19.78
N ARG A 29 7.87 15.43 -19.21
CA ARG A 29 7.70 15.90 -17.83
C ARG A 29 8.06 14.84 -16.81
N ALA A 30 7.76 13.57 -17.11
CA ALA A 30 8.21 12.45 -16.30
C ALA A 30 9.73 12.40 -16.19
N ALA A 31 10.46 12.65 -17.29
CA ALA A 31 11.93 12.69 -17.28
C ALA A 31 12.49 13.85 -16.44
N LEU A 32 11.88 15.04 -16.54
CA LEU A 32 12.28 16.21 -15.73
C LEU A 32 12.00 16.02 -14.23
N LEU A 33 10.87 15.37 -13.89
CA LEU A 33 10.47 15.09 -12.52
C LEU A 33 10.94 13.73 -12.00
N ALA A 34 11.65 12.94 -12.82
CA ALA A 34 12.07 11.59 -12.49
C ALA A 34 12.80 11.50 -11.15
N PRO A 35 13.73 12.42 -10.78
CA PRO A 35 14.40 12.34 -9.49
C PRO A 35 13.42 12.47 -8.32
N VAL A 36 12.45 13.37 -8.43
CA VAL A 36 11.45 13.61 -7.38
C VAL A 36 10.47 12.46 -7.29
N LEU A 37 10.04 11.91 -8.42
CA LEU A 37 9.16 10.74 -8.48
C LEU A 37 9.85 9.51 -7.87
N VAL A 38 11.11 9.25 -8.23
CA VAL A 38 11.90 8.14 -7.67
C VAL A 38 12.06 8.31 -6.16
N VAL A 39 12.39 9.51 -5.67
CA VAL A 39 12.52 9.77 -4.23
C VAL A 39 11.17 9.64 -3.51
N GLY A 40 10.09 10.16 -4.09
CA GLY A 40 8.75 10.07 -3.51
C GLY A 40 8.27 8.63 -3.41
N VAL A 41 8.44 7.85 -4.48
CA VAL A 41 8.10 6.41 -4.49
C VAL A 41 9.00 5.65 -3.50
N ALA A 42 10.30 5.93 -3.46
CA ALA A 42 11.22 5.29 -2.52
C ALA A 42 10.87 5.62 -1.06
N ALA A 43 10.49 6.86 -0.77
CA ALA A 43 10.08 7.28 0.57
C ALA A 43 8.77 6.61 0.99
N ILE A 44 7.77 6.56 0.11
CA ILE A 44 6.50 5.87 0.35
C ILE A 44 6.76 4.37 0.57
N ALA A 45 7.54 3.73 -0.29
CA ALA A 45 7.90 2.33 -0.16
C ALA A 45 8.66 2.08 1.16
N GLY A 46 9.63 2.92 1.50
CA GLY A 46 10.36 2.85 2.77
C GLY A 46 9.44 2.99 3.98
N LEU A 47 8.47 3.91 3.92
CA LEU A 47 7.47 4.09 4.96
C LEU A 47 6.58 2.84 5.10
N PHE A 48 6.06 2.29 4.00
CA PHE A 48 5.27 1.06 4.04
C PHE A 48 6.08 -0.12 4.58
N VAL A 49 7.36 -0.25 4.21
CA VAL A 49 8.23 -1.30 4.74
C VAL A 49 8.48 -1.10 6.24
N LEU A 50 8.74 0.13 6.67
CA LEU A 50 8.98 0.47 8.07
C LEU A 50 7.74 0.15 8.92
N TRP A 51 6.59 0.72 8.56
CA TRP A 51 5.33 0.53 9.27
C TRP A 51 4.83 -0.90 9.17
N GLY A 52 4.97 -1.53 8.01
CA GLY A 52 4.64 -2.93 7.81
C GLY A 52 5.47 -3.84 8.71
N ARG A 53 6.78 -3.61 8.82
CA ARG A 53 7.66 -4.39 9.71
C ARG A 53 7.30 -4.20 11.18
N VAL A 54 7.13 -2.95 11.61
CA VAL A 54 6.77 -2.61 13.00
C VAL A 54 5.40 -3.19 13.35
N GLY A 55 4.41 -2.97 12.50
CA GLY A 55 3.07 -3.52 12.66
C GLY A 55 3.08 -5.05 12.68
N TYR A 56 3.87 -5.70 11.82
CA TYR A 56 4.00 -7.15 11.80
C TYR A 56 4.67 -7.72 13.06
N GLN A 57 5.67 -7.04 13.59
CA GLN A 57 6.30 -7.43 14.87
C GLN A 57 5.31 -7.31 16.03
N HIS A 58 4.63 -6.16 16.16
CA HIS A 58 3.59 -5.96 17.17
C HIS A 58 2.40 -6.92 17.02
N PHE A 59 2.05 -7.27 15.79
CA PHE A 59 0.98 -8.21 15.51
C PHE A 59 1.35 -9.65 15.92
N ARG A 60 2.62 -10.05 15.70
CA ARG A 60 3.13 -11.36 16.13
C ARG A 60 3.27 -11.49 17.65
N GLU A 61 3.60 -10.41 18.35
CA GLU A 61 3.73 -10.39 19.82
C GLU A 61 2.39 -10.17 20.54
N SER A 62 1.34 -9.76 19.83
CA SER A 62 0.01 -9.61 20.40
C SER A 62 -0.61 -10.96 20.76
N ARG A 63 -1.21 -11.06 21.94
CA ARG A 63 -1.85 -12.30 22.44
C ARG A 63 -3.02 -12.80 21.58
N HIS A 64 -3.68 -11.93 20.80
CA HIS A 64 -4.89 -12.26 20.04
C HIS A 64 -4.86 -11.74 18.58
N PRO A 65 -3.96 -12.25 17.72
CA PRO A 65 -3.78 -11.76 16.35
C PRO A 65 -5.05 -11.92 15.48
N ARG A 66 -5.82 -13.00 15.70
CA ARG A 66 -7.06 -13.27 14.96
C ARG A 66 -8.14 -12.23 15.21
N VAL A 67 -8.21 -11.67 16.41
CA VAL A 67 -9.20 -10.64 16.77
C VAL A 67 -8.89 -9.32 16.06
N ILE A 68 -7.61 -8.97 15.97
CA ILE A 68 -7.17 -7.75 15.28
C ILE A 68 -7.48 -7.83 13.78
N VAL A 69 -7.17 -8.96 13.12
CA VAL A 69 -7.53 -9.16 11.70
C VAL A 69 -9.04 -9.15 11.53
N GLY A 70 -9.78 -9.84 12.41
CA GLY A 70 -11.25 -9.83 12.37
C GLY A 70 -11.83 -8.43 12.46
N ALA A 71 -11.36 -7.61 13.42
CA ALA A 71 -11.79 -6.24 13.57
C ALA A 71 -11.45 -5.37 12.34
N ALA A 72 -10.24 -5.51 11.79
CA ALA A 72 -9.84 -4.79 10.58
C ALA A 72 -10.73 -5.15 9.38
N VAL A 73 -11.02 -6.44 9.18
CA VAL A 73 -11.92 -6.91 8.11
C VAL A 73 -13.34 -6.38 8.31
N VAL A 74 -13.87 -6.40 9.53
CA VAL A 74 -15.21 -5.85 9.84
C VAL A 74 -15.26 -4.37 9.51
N ILE A 75 -14.25 -3.58 9.90
CA ILE A 75 -14.20 -2.15 9.61
C ILE A 75 -14.22 -1.91 8.09
N VAL A 76 -13.39 -2.64 7.34
CA VAL A 76 -13.34 -2.51 5.86
C VAL A 76 -14.67 -2.91 5.23
N LEU A 77 -15.29 -4.00 5.67
CA LEU A 77 -16.60 -4.42 5.19
C LEU A 77 -17.68 -3.37 5.48
N VAL A 78 -17.71 -2.83 6.70
CA VAL A 78 -18.64 -1.75 7.06
C VAL A 78 -18.41 -0.52 6.19
N ALA A 79 -17.16 -0.11 5.98
CA ALA A 79 -16.84 1.02 5.11
C ALA A 79 -17.29 0.80 3.66
N LEU A 80 -17.06 -0.40 3.11
CA LEU A 80 -17.52 -0.77 1.77
C LEU A 80 -19.05 -0.79 1.67
N VAL A 81 -19.73 -1.34 2.67
CA VAL A 81 -21.20 -1.38 2.74
C VAL A 81 -21.75 0.04 2.78
N LEU A 82 -21.22 0.93 3.64
CA LEU A 82 -21.62 2.33 3.72
C LEU A 82 -21.36 3.09 2.40
N THR A 83 -20.25 2.78 1.72
CA THR A 83 -19.91 3.35 0.41
C THR A 83 -20.90 2.90 -0.67
N MET A 84 -21.26 1.60 -0.70
CA MET A 84 -22.24 1.04 -1.63
C MET A 84 -23.67 1.52 -1.33
N LEU A 85 -24.00 1.71 -0.07
CA LEU A 85 -25.26 2.34 0.38
C LEU A 85 -25.34 3.82 -0.01
N GLY A 86 -24.26 4.39 -0.57
CA GLY A 86 -24.25 5.76 -1.05
C GLY A 86 -24.53 6.76 0.07
N VAL A 87 -24.11 6.43 1.31
CA VAL A 87 -24.22 7.31 2.46
C VAL A 87 -23.41 8.56 2.14
N LYS A 88 -24.09 9.59 1.63
CA LYS A 88 -23.51 10.91 1.46
C LYS A 88 -23.17 11.38 2.87
N LEU A 89 -21.88 11.42 3.18
CA LEU A 89 -21.42 12.12 4.38
C LEU A 89 -22.07 13.52 4.33
N PRO A 90 -22.82 13.93 5.38
CA PRO A 90 -23.35 15.27 5.46
C PRO A 90 -22.17 16.23 5.26
N ARG A 91 -22.24 16.97 4.15
CA ARG A 91 -21.24 17.98 3.82
C ARG A 91 -21.55 19.18 4.70
N GLU A 92 -20.70 19.38 5.68
CA GLU A 92 -20.53 20.66 6.36
C GLU A 92 -19.81 21.64 5.41
#